data_AF-A0A5C4YBT9-F1
#
_entry.id   AF-A0A5C4YBT9-F1
#
_cell.length_a   1.000
_cell.length_b   1.000
_cell.length_c   1.000
_cell.angle_alpha   90.00
_cell.angle_beta   90.00
_cell.angle_gamma   90.00
#
_symmetry.space_group_name_H-M   'P 1'
#
loop_
_entity.id
_entity.type
_entity.pdbx_description
1 polymer ?
#
loop_
_entity_poly.entity_id
_entity_poly.type
_entity_poly.pdbx_seq_one_letter_code
_entity_poly.pdbx_strand_id
1 'polypeptide(L)'
;GLKFRLSDSLALRLETRDQISFHDADHSWVSTLGISFGFGAKQEKVVVEQTKEVVNKPQVVTPAPAPVVSQSKCPEEPREGALLDENGCEKTIYLEGHFDFDKVNINPAFEEQIKEIAQILDENVRYDTILEGHTDNIGSRSYNQKLSERRANSVAKELEKFGVDKSRIQTVGYGQDKPRSSNDTKEGRADNRR
;
A
#
# COMPACT_ATOMS: atom_id res chain seq x y z
N GLY A 1 6.78 18.94 10.84
CA GLY A 1 5.72 19.10 11.85
C GLY A 1 6.28 18.94 13.24
N LEU A 2 5.75 19.69 14.21
CA LEU A 2 6.07 19.64 15.63
C LEU A 2 5.06 18.73 16.37
N LYS A 3 5.53 17.92 17.31
CA LYS A 3 4.66 17.11 18.18
C LYS A 3 5.00 17.37 19.63
N PHE A 4 4.04 17.87 20.40
CA PHE A 4 4.16 18.17 21.81
C PHE A 4 3.39 17.14 22.62
N ARG A 5 4.08 16.39 23.47
CA ARG A 5 3.43 15.44 24.38
C ARG A 5 2.94 16.20 25.61
N LEU A 6 1.64 16.13 25.87
CA LEU A 6 1.01 16.73 27.05
C LEU A 6 0.92 15.70 28.20
N SER A 7 0.83 14.41 27.87
CA SER A 7 0.90 13.31 28.83
C SER A 7 1.38 12.01 28.16
N ASP A 8 1.40 10.91 28.92
CA ASP A 8 1.71 9.56 28.41
C ASP A 8 0.73 9.12 27.30
N SER A 9 -0.51 9.60 27.35
CA SER A 9 -1.58 9.26 26.41
C SER A 9 -2.08 10.42 25.56
N LEU A 10 -1.61 11.66 25.74
CA LEU A 10 -2.11 12.83 25.02
C LEU A 10 -0.97 13.60 24.35
N ALA A 11 -1.12 13.94 23.07
CA ALA A 11 -0.19 14.80 22.36
C ALA A 11 -0.89 15.77 21.40
N LEU A 12 -0.34 16.97 21.25
CA LEU A 12 -0.69 17.94 20.22
C LEU A 12 0.29 17.79 19.05
N ARG A 13 -0.18 17.89 17.81
CA ARG A 13 0.66 17.88 16.61
C ARG A 13 0.33 19.10 15.75
N LEU A 14 1.35 19.84 15.34
CA LEU A 14 1.26 20.93 14.37
C LEU A 14 2.09 20.56 13.15
N GLU A 15 1.49 20.55 11.98
CA GLU A 15 2.19 20.28 10.73
C GLU A 15 1.94 21.41 9.74
N THR A 16 2.99 21.88 9.07
CA THR A 16 2.85 22.82 7.96
C THR A 16 3.55 22.20 6.76
N ARG A 17 2.91 22.28 5.59
CA ARG A 17 3.39 21.71 4.33
C ARG A 17 3.20 22.77 3.24
N ASP A 18 4.21 22.89 2.39
CA ASP A 18 4.12 23.69 1.17
C ASP A 18 3.67 22.76 0.03
N GLN A 19 2.63 23.17 -0.69
CA GLN A 19 2.06 22.45 -1.83
C GLN A 19 2.24 23.31 -3.08
N ILE A 20 3.03 22.81 -4.02
CA ILE A 20 3.29 23.46 -5.30
C ILE A 20 2.32 22.87 -6.33
N SER A 21 1.54 23.73 -6.98
CA SER A 21 0.66 23.33 -8.08
C SER A 21 1.49 23.08 -9.35
N PHE A 22 1.30 21.93 -9.99
CA PHE A 22 2.07 21.52 -11.18
C PHE A 22 1.81 22.35 -12.44
N HIS A 23 0.72 23.14 -12.48
CA HIS A 23 0.37 23.94 -13.66
C HIS A 23 0.98 25.34 -13.66
N ASP A 24 0.94 26.05 -12.52
CA ASP A 24 1.32 27.46 -12.44
C ASP A 24 2.48 27.74 -11.47
N ALA A 25 3.05 26.71 -10.84
CA ALA A 25 4.08 26.80 -9.79
C ALA A 25 3.66 27.65 -8.57
N ASP A 26 2.35 27.85 -8.38
CA ASP A 26 1.81 28.57 -7.23
C ASP A 26 2.06 27.79 -5.94
N HIS A 27 2.62 28.49 -4.94
CA HIS A 27 2.90 27.97 -3.60
C HIS A 27 1.68 28.15 -2.70
N SER A 28 1.10 27.03 -2.27
CA SER A 28 0.00 27.01 -1.32
C SER A 28 0.45 26.32 -0.03
N TRP A 29 0.40 27.05 1.09
CA TRP A 29 0.81 26.50 2.39
C TRP A 29 -0.41 25.97 3.14
N VAL A 30 -0.30 24.76 3.68
CA VAL A 30 -1.35 24.12 4.47
C VAL A 30 -0.81 23.80 5.85
N SER A 31 -1.44 24.37 6.87
CA SER A 31 -1.14 24.10 8.29
C SER A 31 -2.25 23.30 8.95
N THR A 32 -1.90 22.19 9.59
CA THR A 32 -2.80 21.27 10.28
C THR A 32 -2.45 21.20 11.75
N LEU A 33 -3.44 21.41 12.63
CA LEU A 33 -3.34 21.22 14.07
C LEU A 33 -4.19 20.02 14.49
N GLY A 34 -3.58 19.04 15.16
CA GLY A 34 -4.22 17.80 15.58
C GLY A 34 -3.97 17.44 17.04
N ILE A 35 -4.86 16.64 17.62
CA ILE A 35 -4.75 16.06 18.95
C ILE A 35 -4.72 14.54 18.80
N SER A 36 -3.80 13.87 19.49
CA SER A 36 -3.65 12.42 19.47
C SER A 36 -3.83 11.84 20.88
N PHE A 37 -4.68 10.82 20.98
CA PHE A 37 -4.87 10.02 22.19
C PHE A 37 -4.31 8.61 22.00
N GLY A 38 -3.45 8.15 22.90
CA GLY A 38 -2.91 6.79 22.93
C GLY A 38 -3.59 5.96 24.01
N PHE A 39 -4.16 4.81 23.64
CA PHE A 39 -4.77 3.87 24.58
C PHE A 39 -4.00 2.55 24.56
N GLY A 40 -3.39 2.20 25.70
CA GLY A 40 -2.62 0.96 25.83
C GLY A 40 -2.12 0.78 27.27
N ALA A 41 -2.40 -0.38 27.86
CA ALA A 41 -2.03 -0.73 29.23
C ALA A 41 -0.51 -0.79 29.39
N LYS A 42 -0.01 -0.36 30.56
CA LYS A 42 1.39 -0.52 30.99
C LYS A 42 1.82 -1.97 30.76
N GLN A 43 2.79 -2.20 29.88
CA GLN A 43 3.53 -3.45 29.90
C GLN A 43 4.36 -3.48 31.18
N GLU A 44 3.94 -4.33 32.10
CA GLU A 44 4.71 -4.71 33.26
C GLU A 44 5.89 -5.56 32.80
N LYS A 45 7.10 -5.17 33.21
CA LYS A 45 8.35 -5.83 32.84
C LYS A 45 8.32 -7.27 33.32
N VAL A 46 8.35 -8.23 32.39
CA VAL A 46 8.66 -9.62 32.73
C VAL A 46 10.15 -9.69 33.04
N VAL A 47 10.47 -9.69 34.34
CA VAL A 47 11.77 -10.04 34.87
C VAL A 47 11.90 -11.56 34.77
N VAL A 48 12.74 -12.05 33.85
CA VAL A 48 13.25 -13.42 33.90
C VAL A 48 14.66 -13.36 34.48
N GLU A 49 14.75 -13.74 35.75
CA GLU A 49 15.97 -13.86 36.51
C GLU A 49 16.65 -15.21 36.21
N GLN A 50 17.83 -15.10 35.60
CA GLN A 50 19.02 -15.95 35.63
C GLN A 50 18.90 -17.43 36.08
N THR A 51 19.35 -18.33 35.19
CA THR A 51 20.29 -19.40 35.55
C THR A 51 21.51 -19.31 34.64
N LYS A 52 22.67 -19.08 35.26
CA LYS A 52 24.00 -19.18 34.63
C LYS A 52 24.53 -20.57 34.91
N GLU A 53 25.00 -21.27 33.88
CA GLU A 53 26.19 -22.10 34.04
C GLU A 53 27.01 -22.11 32.75
N VAL A 54 28.31 -21.96 32.95
CA VAL A 54 29.38 -21.62 32.01
C VAL A 54 30.24 -22.85 31.82
N VAL A 55 30.67 -23.19 30.60
CA VAL A 55 31.96 -23.81 30.18
C VAL A 55 31.81 -24.10 28.67
N ASN A 56 32.74 -23.95 27.71
CA ASN A 56 33.95 -23.17 27.44
C ASN A 56 34.25 -23.42 25.92
N LYS A 57 34.99 -22.52 25.29
CA LYS A 57 35.32 -22.35 23.84
C LYS A 57 36.15 -23.52 23.23
N PRO A 58 36.32 -23.66 21.88
CA PRO A 58 37.16 -22.76 21.07
C PRO A 58 36.61 -22.35 19.67
N GLN A 59 37.28 -21.33 19.11
CA GLN A 59 36.99 -20.48 17.95
C GLN A 59 37.30 -21.09 16.56
N VAL A 60 37.06 -20.27 15.51
CA VAL A 60 37.53 -20.30 14.09
C VAL A 60 36.52 -21.01 13.17
N VAL A 61 35.95 -20.46 12.08
CA VAL A 61 36.46 -19.61 10.97
C VAL A 61 35.28 -18.84 10.34
N THR A 62 35.48 -17.58 9.95
CA THR A 62 34.55 -16.78 9.12
C THR A 62 34.53 -17.26 7.66
N PRO A 63 33.43 -17.03 6.93
CA PRO A 63 33.63 -16.40 5.63
C PRO A 63 32.73 -15.17 5.41
N ALA A 64 33.37 -14.18 4.81
CA ALA A 64 32.92 -12.99 4.07
C ALA A 64 31.48 -12.43 4.27
N PRO A 65 31.33 -11.13 4.53
CA PRO A 65 30.02 -10.47 4.52
C PRO A 65 29.41 -10.52 3.11
N ALA A 66 28.17 -11.03 3.02
CA ALA A 66 27.34 -10.89 1.84
C ALA A 66 27.19 -9.40 1.47
N PRO A 67 27.15 -9.06 0.17
CA PRO A 67 27.16 -7.68 -0.29
C PRO A 67 25.95 -6.92 0.28
N VAL A 68 26.25 -5.70 0.68
CA VAL A 68 25.36 -4.72 1.28
C VAL A 68 24.08 -4.60 0.46
N VAL A 69 22.95 -4.86 1.12
CA VAL A 69 21.59 -4.66 0.61
C VAL A 69 21.48 -3.23 0.08
N SER A 70 21.37 -3.13 -1.23
CA SER A 70 21.05 -1.91 -1.96
C SER A 70 19.74 -1.35 -1.43
N GLN A 71 19.73 -0.09 -1.02
CA GLN A 71 18.55 0.62 -0.55
C GLN A 71 17.62 0.86 -1.74
N SER A 72 16.80 -0.13 -2.10
CA SER A 72 15.71 0.06 -3.05
C SER A 72 14.66 0.97 -2.42
N LYS A 73 14.42 2.15 -3.04
CA LYS A 73 13.35 3.08 -2.66
C LYS A 73 11.94 2.51 -2.85
N CYS A 74 11.84 1.36 -3.51
CA CYS A 74 10.60 0.71 -3.90
C CYS A 74 10.19 -0.36 -2.87
N PRO A 75 8.89 -0.50 -2.57
CA PRO A 75 8.37 -1.56 -1.68
C PRO A 75 8.68 -2.98 -2.18
N GLU A 76 8.76 -3.16 -3.51
CA GLU A 76 9.08 -4.41 -4.18
C GLU A 76 10.01 -4.11 -5.37
N GLU A 77 10.91 -5.04 -5.70
CA GLU A 77 11.81 -4.86 -6.85
C GLU A 77 11.01 -4.89 -8.15
N PRO A 78 11.25 -3.96 -9.10
CA PRO A 78 10.52 -3.92 -10.36
C PRO A 78 10.73 -5.20 -11.18
N ARG A 79 9.67 -5.67 -11.85
CA ARG A 79 9.79 -6.77 -12.81
C ARG A 79 10.63 -6.38 -14.01
N GLU A 80 11.31 -7.35 -14.59
CA GLU A 80 12.08 -7.15 -15.83
C GLU A 80 11.15 -6.65 -16.95
N GLY A 81 11.49 -5.51 -17.56
CA GLY A 81 10.68 -4.87 -18.59
C GLY A 81 9.49 -4.05 -18.08
N ALA A 82 9.33 -3.88 -16.75
CA ALA A 82 8.29 -3.03 -16.19
C ALA A 82 8.48 -1.56 -16.56
N LEU A 83 7.37 -0.87 -16.79
CA LEU A 83 7.37 0.59 -16.92
C LEU A 83 7.74 1.20 -15.56
N LEU A 84 8.81 1.99 -15.51
CA LEU A 84 9.29 2.59 -14.27
C LEU A 84 8.77 4.02 -14.08
N ASP A 85 8.58 4.42 -12.83
CA ASP A 85 8.31 5.79 -12.41
C ASP A 85 9.60 6.62 -12.26
N GLU A 86 9.45 7.89 -11.85
CA GLU A 86 10.58 8.81 -11.64
C GLU A 86 11.58 8.34 -10.58
N ASN A 87 11.16 7.45 -9.68
CA ASN A 87 11.99 6.88 -8.63
C ASN A 87 12.65 5.55 -9.05
N GLY A 88 12.37 5.06 -10.26
CA GLY A 88 12.84 3.77 -10.75
C GLY A 88 12.02 2.59 -10.20
N CYS A 89 10.84 2.83 -9.63
CA CYS A 89 9.92 1.80 -9.17
C CYS A 89 8.94 1.41 -10.26
N GLU A 90 8.41 0.18 -10.22
CA GLU A 90 7.35 -0.22 -11.15
C GLU A 90 6.15 0.72 -11.03
N LYS A 91 5.75 1.32 -12.15
CA LYS A 91 4.67 2.29 -12.23
C LYS A 91 3.35 1.61 -11.88
N THR A 92 2.86 1.92 -10.69
CA THR A 92 1.59 1.42 -10.16
C THR A 92 0.57 2.54 -10.13
N ILE A 93 -0.60 2.33 -10.76
CA ILE A 93 -1.72 3.26 -10.69
C ILE A 93 -2.70 2.73 -9.64
N TYR A 94 -2.98 3.53 -8.61
CA TYR A 94 -3.96 3.19 -7.60
C TYR A 94 -5.31 3.74 -8.00
N LEU A 95 -6.29 2.84 -8.11
CA LEU A 95 -7.67 3.20 -8.35
C LEU A 95 -8.36 3.45 -7.01
N GLU A 96 -8.66 4.71 -6.71
CA GLU A 96 -9.47 5.08 -5.54
C GLU A 96 -10.96 4.87 -5.85
N GLY A 97 -11.32 3.61 -6.11
CA GLY A 97 -12.69 3.19 -6.41
C GLY A 97 -13.34 2.51 -5.21
N HIS A 98 -14.40 3.10 -4.66
CA HIS A 98 -15.20 2.42 -3.64
C HIS A 98 -16.20 1.47 -4.30
N PHE A 99 -15.92 0.16 -4.20
CA PHE A 99 -16.97 -0.85 -4.30
C PHE A 99 -17.80 -0.82 -3.01
N ASP A 100 -19.13 -0.76 -3.14
CA ASP A 100 -20.02 -1.01 -2.00
C ASP A 100 -19.70 -2.36 -1.33
N PHE A 101 -20.09 -2.50 -0.06
CA PHE A 101 -19.87 -3.73 0.71
C PHE A 101 -20.42 -4.96 -0.03
N ASP A 102 -19.55 -5.95 -0.25
CA ASP A 102 -19.79 -7.18 -1.04
C ASP A 102 -20.27 -6.98 -2.49
N LYS A 103 -20.20 -5.76 -3.02
CA LYS A 103 -20.53 -5.50 -4.42
C LYS A 103 -19.28 -5.50 -5.29
N VAL A 104 -19.54 -5.76 -6.57
CA VAL A 104 -18.58 -5.74 -7.69
C VAL A 104 -19.02 -4.74 -8.75
N ASN A 105 -20.06 -3.95 -8.45
CA ASN A 105 -20.59 -2.96 -9.37
C ASN A 105 -19.70 -1.72 -9.35
N ILE A 106 -19.38 -1.24 -10.55
CA ILE A 106 -18.63 -0.01 -10.77
C ILE A 106 -19.66 1.13 -10.77
N ASN A 107 -19.42 2.15 -9.94
CA ASN A 107 -20.24 3.35 -9.93
C ASN A 107 -19.74 4.34 -11.01
N PRO A 108 -20.52 5.35 -11.41
CA PRO A 108 -20.12 6.26 -12.50
C PRO A 108 -18.81 7.01 -12.25
N ALA A 109 -18.53 7.42 -11.00
CA ALA A 109 -17.28 8.10 -10.68
C ALA A 109 -16.06 7.18 -10.86
N PHE A 110 -16.21 5.90 -10.53
CA PHE A 110 -15.18 4.91 -10.74
C PHE A 110 -15.04 4.53 -12.22
N GLU A 111 -16.13 4.52 -12.97
CA GLU A 111 -16.12 4.32 -14.43
C GLU A 111 -15.32 5.41 -15.15
N GLU A 112 -15.44 6.68 -14.73
CA GLU A 112 -14.64 7.79 -15.28
C GLU A 112 -13.13 7.57 -15.05
N GLN A 113 -12.73 7.16 -13.85
CA GLN A 113 -11.32 6.84 -13.57
C GLN A 113 -10.81 5.66 -14.43
N ILE A 114 -11.63 4.62 -14.60
CA ILE A 114 -11.26 3.47 -15.44
C ILE A 114 -11.09 3.91 -16.90
N LYS A 115 -11.92 4.84 -17.37
CA LYS A 115 -11.81 5.41 -18.72
C LYS A 115 -10.51 6.19 -18.92
N GLU A 116 -10.08 6.98 -17.95
CA GLU A 116 -8.78 7.68 -17.99
C GLU A 116 -7.62 6.67 -18.05
N ILE A 117 -7.69 5.59 -17.28
CA ILE A 117 -6.69 4.52 -17.36
C ILE A 117 -6.71 3.84 -18.73
N ALA A 118 -7.89 3.58 -19.30
CA ALA A 118 -7.99 2.99 -20.64
C ALA A 118 -7.26 3.84 -21.69
N GLN A 119 -7.34 5.17 -21.60
CA GLN A 119 -6.60 6.08 -22.48
C GLN A 119 -5.08 5.96 -22.28
N ILE A 120 -4.61 5.90 -21.03
CA ILE A 120 -3.18 5.68 -20.74
C ILE A 120 -2.70 4.35 -21.31
N LEU A 121 -3.50 3.29 -21.19
CA LEU A 121 -3.16 1.95 -21.70
C LEU A 121 -3.18 1.87 -23.23
N ASP A 122 -3.98 2.71 -23.89
CA ASP A 122 -3.99 2.87 -25.34
C ASP A 122 -2.76 3.64 -25.83
N GLU A 123 -2.33 4.69 -25.14
CA GLU A 123 -1.07 5.40 -25.45
C GLU A 123 0.17 4.49 -25.23
N ASN A 124 0.02 3.47 -24.39
CA ASN A 124 1.10 2.59 -23.95
C ASN A 124 0.91 1.13 -24.42
N VAL A 125 0.49 0.91 -25.68
CA VAL A 125 0.17 -0.43 -26.25
C VAL A 125 1.23 -1.52 -26.09
N ARG A 126 2.49 -1.15 -25.84
CA ARG A 126 3.62 -2.07 -25.75
C ARG A 126 3.73 -2.80 -24.41
N TYR A 127 2.96 -2.36 -23.41
CA TYR A 127 3.00 -2.91 -22.06
C TYR A 127 1.74 -3.69 -21.74
N ASP A 128 1.91 -4.81 -21.05
CA ASP A 128 0.82 -5.55 -20.42
C ASP A 128 0.50 -4.94 -19.05
N THR A 129 -0.73 -5.12 -18.59
CA THR A 129 -1.24 -4.57 -17.34
C THR A 129 -1.70 -5.68 -16.42
N ILE A 130 -1.28 -5.61 -15.16
CA ILE A 130 -1.78 -6.47 -14.09
C ILE A 130 -2.74 -5.66 -13.22
N LEU A 131 -3.97 -6.15 -13.10
CA LEU A 131 -4.99 -5.62 -12.19
C LEU A 131 -5.00 -6.45 -10.92
N GLU A 132 -4.57 -5.82 -9.83
CA GLU A 132 -4.46 -6.44 -8.53
C GLU A 132 -5.62 -6.00 -7.63
N GLY A 133 -6.43 -6.95 -7.19
CA GLY A 133 -7.50 -6.70 -6.22
C GLY A 133 -7.04 -6.99 -4.79
N HIS A 134 -7.41 -6.12 -3.85
CA HIS A 134 -7.09 -6.28 -2.43
C HIS A 134 -8.33 -6.06 -1.54
N THR A 135 -8.26 -6.61 -0.34
CA THR A 135 -9.28 -6.42 0.71
C THR A 135 -8.61 -6.07 2.03
N ASP A 136 -9.43 -5.62 2.98
CA ASP A 136 -9.04 -5.65 4.39
C ASP A 136 -9.10 -7.09 4.95
N ASN A 137 -8.81 -7.22 6.25
CA ASN A 137 -8.82 -8.51 6.95
C ASN A 137 -10.18 -8.90 7.54
N ILE A 138 -11.28 -8.21 7.19
CA ILE A 138 -12.59 -8.54 7.72
C ILE A 138 -13.20 -9.67 6.91
N GLY A 139 -13.61 -10.75 7.57
CA GLY A 139 -14.16 -11.94 6.93
C GLY A 139 -13.16 -13.07 6.77
N SER A 140 -13.53 -14.12 6.03
CA SER A 140 -12.64 -15.26 5.81
C SER A 140 -11.65 -14.98 4.69
N ARG A 141 -10.41 -15.47 4.83
CA ARG A 141 -9.37 -15.38 3.78
C ARG A 141 -9.87 -15.86 2.42
N SER A 142 -10.56 -17.02 2.38
CA SER A 142 -11.09 -17.61 1.15
C SER A 142 -12.16 -16.74 0.47
N TYR A 143 -12.96 -16.04 1.28
CA TYR A 143 -13.97 -15.12 0.78
C TYR A 143 -13.32 -13.86 0.20
N ASN A 144 -12.39 -13.27 0.95
CA ASN A 144 -11.63 -12.10 0.53
C ASN A 144 -10.81 -12.33 -0.75
N GLN A 145 -10.25 -13.53 -0.88
CA GLN A 145 -9.60 -13.99 -2.11
C GLN A 145 -10.57 -13.92 -3.31
N LYS A 146 -11.72 -14.60 -3.23
CA LYS A 146 -12.71 -14.58 -4.31
C LYS A 146 -13.28 -13.18 -4.58
N LEU A 147 -13.44 -12.36 -3.54
CA LEU A 147 -13.97 -11.00 -3.67
C LEU A 147 -13.00 -10.10 -4.44
N SER A 148 -11.72 -10.14 -4.07
CA SER A 148 -10.69 -9.37 -4.79
C SER A 148 -10.54 -9.79 -6.25
N GLU A 149 -10.53 -11.10 -6.53
CA GLU A 149 -10.52 -11.62 -7.91
C GLU A 149 -11.73 -11.13 -8.71
N ARG A 150 -12.94 -11.21 -8.13
CA ARG A 150 -14.17 -10.72 -8.78
C ARG A 150 -14.09 -9.24 -9.10
N ARG A 151 -13.57 -8.41 -8.20
CA ARG A 151 -13.43 -6.96 -8.39
C ARG A 151 -12.42 -6.62 -9.47
N ALA A 152 -11.24 -7.25 -9.46
CA ALA A 152 -10.25 -7.10 -10.53
C ALA A 152 -10.84 -7.49 -11.89
N ASN A 153 -11.60 -8.59 -11.95
CA ASN A 153 -12.30 -9.02 -13.17
C ASN A 153 -13.41 -8.05 -13.62
N SER A 154 -14.11 -7.39 -12.70
CA SER A 154 -15.06 -6.33 -13.07
C SER A 154 -14.37 -5.15 -13.73
N VAL A 155 -13.25 -4.68 -13.17
CA VAL A 155 -12.47 -3.58 -13.74
C VAL A 155 -11.90 -3.97 -15.11
N ALA A 156 -11.38 -5.20 -15.25
CA ALA A 156 -10.89 -5.71 -16.53
C ALA A 156 -11.97 -5.65 -17.63
N LYS A 157 -13.19 -6.10 -17.32
CA LYS A 157 -14.31 -6.02 -18.26
C LYS A 157 -14.68 -4.59 -18.64
N GLU A 158 -14.51 -3.64 -17.72
CA GLU A 158 -14.80 -2.24 -17.99
C GLU A 158 -13.71 -1.62 -18.89
N LEU A 159 -12.43 -1.95 -18.66
CA LEU A 159 -11.34 -1.59 -19.57
C LEU A 159 -11.52 -2.19 -20.97
N GLU A 160 -11.99 -3.44 -21.07
CA GLU A 160 -12.31 -4.08 -22.35
C GLU A 160 -13.39 -3.28 -23.12
N LYS A 161 -14.42 -2.78 -22.43
CA LYS A 161 -15.46 -1.93 -23.06
C LYS A 161 -14.90 -0.60 -23.58
N PHE A 162 -13.87 -0.07 -22.93
CA PHE A 162 -13.17 1.13 -23.39
C PHE A 162 -12.11 0.85 -24.47
N GLY A 163 -11.98 -0.40 -24.94
CA GLY A 163 -11.15 -0.76 -26.08
C GLY A 163 -9.78 -1.34 -25.75
N VAL A 164 -9.47 -1.59 -24.47
CA VAL A 164 -8.22 -2.25 -24.09
C VAL A 164 -8.30 -3.73 -24.46
N ASP A 165 -7.30 -4.23 -25.19
CA ASP A 165 -7.23 -5.64 -25.57
C ASP A 165 -7.12 -6.53 -24.33
N LYS A 166 -8.05 -7.49 -24.21
CA LYS A 166 -8.10 -8.46 -23.11
C LYS A 166 -6.80 -9.24 -22.94
N SER A 167 -6.09 -9.55 -24.02
CA SER A 167 -4.82 -10.30 -23.96
C SER A 167 -3.73 -9.55 -23.20
N ARG A 168 -3.85 -8.22 -23.10
CA ARG A 168 -2.94 -7.34 -22.35
C ARG A 168 -3.32 -7.17 -20.89
N ILE A 169 -4.45 -7.71 -20.46
CA ILE A 169 -4.97 -7.54 -19.10
C ILE A 169 -4.89 -8.87 -18.35
N GLN A 170 -4.06 -8.91 -17.32
CA GLN A 170 -4.03 -9.99 -16.34
C GLN A 170 -4.73 -9.53 -15.06
N THR A 171 -5.57 -10.38 -14.47
CA THR A 171 -6.22 -10.11 -13.18
C THR A 171 -5.67 -11.03 -12.11
N VAL A 172 -5.39 -10.47 -10.93
CA VAL A 172 -4.92 -11.20 -9.74
C VAL A 172 -5.68 -10.67 -8.54
N GLY A 173 -6.26 -11.56 -7.72
CA GLY A 173 -6.73 -11.18 -6.40
C GLY A 173 -5.71 -11.61 -5.35
N TYR A 174 -5.37 -10.74 -4.41
CA TYR A 174 -4.55 -11.11 -3.25
C TYR A 174 -5.37 -11.22 -1.97
N GLY A 175 -6.66 -10.89 -2.02
CA GLY A 175 -7.50 -10.73 -0.85
C GLY A 175 -6.79 -9.85 0.19
N GLN A 176 -6.61 -10.41 1.39
CA GLN A 176 -6.02 -9.72 2.53
C GLN A 176 -4.51 -9.96 2.71
N ASP A 177 -3.85 -10.63 1.76
CA ASP A 177 -2.49 -11.17 1.95
C ASP A 177 -1.37 -10.17 1.67
N LYS A 178 -1.69 -9.09 0.95
CA LYS A 178 -0.77 -8.00 0.61
C LYS A 178 -1.30 -6.66 1.16
N PRO A 179 -1.37 -6.48 2.50
CA PRO A 179 -1.82 -5.23 3.08
C PRO A 179 -0.79 -4.12 2.85
N ARG A 180 -1.26 -2.93 2.48
CA ARG A 180 -0.45 -1.72 2.33
C ARG A 180 -0.33 -0.96 3.65
N SER A 181 -1.39 -1.02 4.47
CA SER A 181 -1.49 -0.38 5.78
C SER A 181 -1.89 -1.40 6.84
N SER A 182 -1.72 -1.05 8.13
CA SER A 182 -2.18 -1.92 9.23
C SER A 182 -3.69 -2.14 9.15
N ASN A 183 -4.12 -3.40 9.27
CA ASN A 183 -5.54 -3.74 9.36
C ASN A 183 -6.14 -3.47 10.76
N ASP A 184 -5.34 -3.04 11.73
CA ASP A 184 -5.81 -2.78 13.09
C ASP A 184 -6.60 -1.45 13.17
N THR A 185 -6.30 -0.50 12.29
CA THR A 185 -6.98 0.80 12.23
C THR A 185 -8.07 0.81 11.16
N LYS A 186 -9.11 1.64 11.35
CA LYS A 186 -10.20 1.77 10.36
C LYS A 186 -9.68 2.37 9.06
N GLU A 187 -8.74 3.30 9.19
CA GLU A 187 -8.05 4.01 8.12
C GLU A 187 -7.20 3.03 7.33
N GLY A 188 -6.37 2.24 7.98
CA GLY A 188 -5.52 1.27 7.28
C GLY A 188 -6.33 0.14 6.62
N ARG A 189 -7.46 -0.27 7.20
CA ARG A 189 -8.43 -1.14 6.50
C ARG A 189 -9.02 -0.47 5.26
N ALA A 190 -9.29 0.83 5.31
CA ALA A 190 -9.76 1.56 4.14
C ALA A 190 -8.70 1.60 3.03
N ASP A 191 -7.45 1.88 3.37
CA ASP A 191 -6.33 1.86 2.42
C ASP A 191 -6.09 0.46 1.81
N ASN A 192 -6.42 -0.60 2.56
CA ASN A 192 -6.26 -1.97 2.09
C ASN A 192 -7.34 -2.40 1.10
N ARG A 193 -8.49 -1.73 1.04
CA ARG A 193 -9.57 -2.00 0.08
C ARG A 193 -9.31 -1.20 -1.20
N ARG A 194 -8.55 -1.80 -2.12
CA ARG A 194 -8.10 -1.20 -3.38
C ARG A 194 -8.11 -2.23 -4.51
#